data_AF-A0A136JNZ6-F1
#
_entry.id   AF-A0A136JNZ6-F1
#
_cell.length_a   1.000
_cell.length_b   1.000
_cell.length_c   1.000
_cell.angle_alpha   90.00
_cell.angle_beta   90.00
_cell.angle_gamma   90.00
#
_symmetry.space_group_name_H-M   'P 1'
#
loop_
_entity.id
_entity.type
_entity.pdbx_description
1 polymer ?
#
loop_
_entity_poly.entity_id
_entity_poly.type
_entity_poly.pdbx_seq_one_letter_code
_entity_poly.pdbx_strand_id
1 'polypeptide(L)'
;MPNGEPGGPFHHYCKGISDQILQCLLFDSPDPKAKLVAIEYFVSKDLTRKLPPIQWHRHFHDHKVEIATGRVQVLDLPPDQAAKVAEVAAGTDGVIYHLWQAGQEFPDGTVSFPQSLGHKFPGHSEK
;
A
#
# COMPACT_ATOMS: atom_id res chain seq x y z
N MET A 1 0.18 -3.53 10.03
CA MET A 1 -1.15 -4.05 10.46
C MET A 1 -1.81 -3.06 11.42
N PRO A 2 -3.14 -3.11 11.63
CA PRO A 2 -3.84 -2.19 12.54
C PRO A 2 -3.31 -2.18 13.98
N ASN A 3 -2.69 -3.27 14.42
CA ASN A 3 -2.05 -3.43 15.73
C ASN A 3 -0.60 -2.87 15.79
N GLY A 4 -0.11 -2.24 14.72
CA GLY A 4 1.24 -1.68 14.65
C GLY A 4 2.33 -2.70 14.26
N GLU A 5 2.01 -3.98 14.12
CA GLU A 5 2.96 -4.98 13.67
C GLU A 5 3.18 -4.93 12.15
N PRO A 6 4.36 -5.36 11.66
CA PRO A 6 4.56 -5.60 10.23
C PRO A 6 3.49 -6.54 9.66
N GLY A 7 2.94 -6.20 8.50
CA GLY A 7 2.06 -7.07 7.72
C GLY A 7 2.72 -7.49 6.41
N GLY A 8 2.24 -8.59 5.83
CA GLY A 8 2.74 -9.13 4.56
C GLY A 8 3.82 -10.21 4.73
N PRO A 9 4.57 -10.56 3.66
CA PRO A 9 4.56 -9.88 2.35
C PRO A 9 3.20 -9.96 1.65
N PHE A 10 2.87 -8.92 0.90
CA PHE A 10 1.69 -8.90 0.03
C PHE A 10 2.15 -8.83 -1.43
N HIS A 11 1.47 -9.58 -2.29
CA HIS A 11 1.81 -9.69 -3.71
C HIS A 11 0.86 -8.83 -4.54
N HIS A 12 1.39 -7.75 -5.11
CA HIS A 12 0.65 -6.76 -5.88
C HIS A 12 0.54 -7.14 -7.35
N TYR A 13 -0.70 -7.16 -7.85
CA TYR A 13 -1.01 -7.27 -9.27
C TYR A 13 -1.75 -6.02 -9.71
N CYS A 14 -1.00 -5.09 -10.29
CA CYS A 14 -1.47 -3.75 -10.59
C CYS A 14 -1.75 -3.55 -12.07
N LYS A 15 -2.76 -2.72 -12.36
CA LYS A 15 -3.00 -2.16 -13.69
C LYS A 15 -3.19 -0.65 -13.59
N GLY A 16 -2.68 0.09 -14.57
CA GLY A 16 -3.01 1.50 -14.73
C GLY A 16 -4.48 1.64 -15.17
N ILE A 17 -5.22 2.56 -14.54
CA ILE A 17 -6.57 2.96 -14.99
C ILE A 17 -6.60 4.43 -15.47
N SER A 18 -5.50 5.15 -15.29
CA SER A 18 -5.18 6.46 -15.86
C SER A 18 -3.67 6.70 -15.71
N ASP A 19 -3.17 7.83 -16.21
CA ASP A 19 -1.76 8.25 -16.02
C ASP A 19 -1.41 8.54 -14.54
N GLN A 20 -2.41 8.68 -13.68
CA GLN A 20 -2.24 9.10 -12.28
C GLN A 20 -2.68 8.04 -11.25
N ILE A 21 -3.26 6.93 -11.70
CA ILE A 21 -3.84 5.92 -10.80
C ILE A 21 -3.52 4.51 -11.30
N LEU A 22 -2.88 3.70 -10.44
CA LEU A 22 -2.89 2.25 -10.56
C LEU A 22 -3.89 1.63 -9.58
N GLN A 23 -4.54 0.56 -10.03
CA GLN A 23 -5.43 -0.28 -9.24
C GLN A 23 -4.78 -1.65 -9.08
N CYS A 24 -4.66 -2.13 -7.84
CA CYS A 24 -3.94 -3.34 -7.50
C CYS A 24 -4.81 -4.32 -6.71
N LEU A 25 -4.63 -5.60 -7.03
CA LEU A 25 -5.05 -6.73 -6.19
C LEU A 25 -3.87 -7.16 -5.34
N LEU A 26 -4.09 -7.37 -4.04
CA LEU A 26 -3.06 -7.80 -3.09
C LEU A 26 -3.38 -9.20 -2.57
N PHE A 27 -2.48 -10.13 -2.82
CA PHE A 27 -2.58 -11.53 -2.36
C PHE A 27 -1.60 -11.80 -1.22
N ASP A 28 -1.92 -12.78 -0.36
CA ASP A 28 -1.06 -13.19 0.76
C ASP A 28 0.18 -14.00 0.35
N SER A 29 0.20 -14.50 -0.90
CA SER A 29 1.27 -15.32 -1.45
C SER A 29 1.21 -15.30 -3.00
N PRO A 30 2.22 -15.85 -3.70
CA PRO A 30 2.16 -15.99 -5.16
C PRO A 30 1.43 -17.27 -5.61
N ASP A 31 0.86 -18.06 -4.68
CA ASP A 31 0.15 -19.29 -5.02
C ASP A 31 -1.09 -18.98 -5.89
N PRO A 32 -1.39 -19.77 -6.94
CA PRO A 32 -2.59 -19.55 -7.77
C PRO A 32 -3.93 -19.57 -7.00
N LYS A 33 -3.96 -20.13 -5.79
CA LYS A 33 -5.11 -20.17 -4.87
C LYS A 33 -4.94 -19.23 -3.66
N ALA A 34 -3.96 -18.34 -3.69
CA ALA A 34 -3.72 -17.34 -2.67
C ALA A 34 -4.99 -16.52 -2.38
N LYS A 35 -5.15 -16.10 -1.12
CA LYS A 35 -6.30 -15.28 -0.74
C LYS A 35 -6.09 -13.87 -1.25
N LEU A 36 -7.12 -13.28 -1.85
CA LEU A 36 -7.18 -11.83 -2.05
C LEU A 36 -7.42 -11.18 -0.68
N VAL A 37 -6.40 -10.55 -0.12
CA VAL A 37 -6.46 -9.97 1.22
C VAL A 37 -6.79 -8.48 1.20
N ALA A 38 -6.41 -7.78 0.13
CA ALA A 38 -6.64 -6.36 -0.01
C ALA A 38 -6.80 -5.94 -1.48
N ILE A 39 -7.32 -4.73 -1.65
CA ILE A 39 -7.08 -3.94 -2.86
C ILE A 39 -6.32 -2.67 -2.47
N GLU A 40 -5.57 -2.14 -3.42
CA GLU A 40 -4.86 -0.88 -3.25
C GLU A 40 -5.00 0.01 -4.47
N TYR A 41 -5.07 1.31 -4.24
CA TYR A 41 -4.85 2.30 -5.29
C TYR A 41 -3.57 3.06 -5.03
N PHE A 42 -2.70 3.08 -6.05
CA PHE A 42 -1.53 3.95 -6.10
C PHE A 42 -2.00 5.21 -6.78
N VAL A 43 -2.05 6.31 -6.03
CA VAL A 43 -2.58 7.58 -6.51
C VAL A 43 -1.45 8.60 -6.53
N SER A 44 -1.27 9.26 -7.68
CA SER A 44 -0.28 10.32 -7.81
C SER A 44 -0.42 11.37 -6.70
N LYS A 45 0.72 11.80 -6.15
CA LYS A 45 0.73 12.72 -4.99
C LYS A 45 0.01 14.04 -5.27
N ASP A 46 0.04 14.55 -6.48
CA ASP A 46 -0.68 15.79 -6.83
C ASP A 46 -2.20 15.67 -6.63
N LEU A 47 -2.79 14.47 -6.77
CA LEU A 47 -4.20 14.22 -6.49
C LEU A 47 -4.47 14.08 -5.00
N THR A 48 -3.65 13.29 -4.29
CA THR A 48 -3.87 13.02 -2.86
C THR A 48 -3.63 14.24 -1.99
N ARG A 49 -2.74 15.16 -2.40
CA ARG A 49 -2.49 16.44 -1.70
C ARG A 49 -3.66 17.42 -1.79
N LYS A 50 -4.67 17.14 -2.61
CA LYS A 50 -5.95 17.89 -2.62
C LYS A 50 -6.87 17.50 -1.46
N LEU A 51 -6.60 16.38 -0.78
CA LEU A 51 -7.38 15.95 0.38
C LEU A 51 -7.04 16.80 1.61
N PRO A 52 -7.98 16.98 2.56
CA PRO A 52 -7.67 17.45 3.89
C PRO A 52 -6.53 16.61 4.51
N PRO A 53 -5.51 17.22 5.13
CA PRO A 53 -4.38 16.49 5.69
C PRO A 53 -4.80 15.35 6.62
N ILE A 54 -5.82 15.57 7.46
CA ILE A 54 -6.33 14.54 8.37
C ILE A 54 -6.93 13.33 7.64
N GLN A 55 -7.56 13.54 6.49
CA GLN A 55 -8.11 12.45 5.69
C GLN A 55 -6.98 11.64 5.05
N TRP A 56 -5.95 12.33 4.53
CA TRP A 56 -4.78 11.67 3.97
C TRP A 56 -4.08 10.80 5.03
N HIS A 57 -3.73 11.37 6.19
CA HIS A 57 -3.02 10.61 7.24
C HIS A 57 -3.81 9.41 7.78
N ARG A 58 -5.14 9.44 7.71
CA ARG A 58 -5.97 8.32 8.17
C ARG A 58 -5.95 7.13 7.21
N HIS A 59 -5.90 7.37 5.90
CA HIS A 59 -6.18 6.33 4.91
C HIS A 59 -5.04 6.06 3.93
N PHE A 60 -4.13 7.02 3.76
CA PHE A 60 -3.06 6.95 2.79
C PHE A 60 -1.71 6.82 3.46
N HIS A 61 -0.79 6.13 2.79
CA HIS A 61 0.62 6.07 3.16
C HIS A 61 1.52 6.49 1.99
N ASP A 62 2.71 6.99 2.31
CA ASP A 62 3.65 7.50 1.30
C ASP A 62 4.56 6.36 0.80
N HIS A 63 4.42 5.98 -0.48
CA HIS A 63 5.23 4.92 -1.08
C HIS A 63 6.73 5.25 -1.13
N LYS A 64 7.12 6.53 -1.19
CA LYS A 64 8.54 6.92 -1.13
C LYS A 64 9.16 6.51 0.21
N VAL A 65 8.40 6.62 1.30
CA VAL A 65 8.85 6.21 2.63
C VAL A 65 8.96 4.68 2.71
N GLU A 66 8.02 3.95 2.10
CA GLU A 66 8.04 2.48 2.08
C GLU A 66 9.20 1.91 1.27
N ILE A 67 9.48 2.51 0.12
CA ILE A 67 10.63 2.13 -0.72
C ILE A 67 11.94 2.42 0.02
N ALA A 68 12.07 3.61 0.62
CA ALA A 68 13.26 3.98 1.37
C ALA A 68 13.51 3.07 2.60
N THR A 69 12.47 2.45 3.14
CA THR A 69 12.54 1.49 4.25
C THR A 69 12.64 0.03 3.80
N GLY A 70 12.76 -0.22 2.49
CA GLY A 70 12.94 -1.56 1.92
C GLY A 70 11.69 -2.45 1.96
N ARG A 71 10.50 -1.87 2.13
CA ARG A 71 9.24 -2.63 2.23
C ARG A 71 8.57 -2.93 0.90
N VAL A 72 9.03 -2.30 -0.18
CA VAL A 72 8.58 -2.57 -1.53
C VAL A 72 9.69 -3.31 -2.26
N GLN A 73 9.38 -4.48 -2.80
CA GLN A 73 10.29 -5.27 -3.63
C GLN A 73 9.59 -5.62 -4.94
N VAL A 74 10.26 -5.38 -6.06
CA VAL A 74 9.79 -5.76 -7.39
C VAL A 74 10.59 -6.99 -7.80
N LEU A 75 9.99 -8.17 -7.67
CA LEU A 75 10.72 -9.45 -7.75
C LEU A 75 10.78 -10.03 -9.18
N ASP A 76 9.80 -9.71 -10.02
CA ASP A 76 9.64 -10.35 -11.35
C ASP A 76 10.28 -9.54 -12.50
N LEU A 77 11.11 -8.54 -12.19
CA LEU A 77 11.76 -7.69 -13.18
C LEU A 77 13.29 -7.63 -12.97
N PRO A 78 14.08 -7.48 -14.05
CA PRO A 78 15.50 -7.16 -13.93
C PRO A 78 15.75 -5.93 -13.05
N PRO A 79 16.91 -5.81 -12.36
CA PRO A 79 17.15 -4.74 -11.38
C PRO A 79 16.94 -3.32 -11.90
N ASP A 80 17.30 -3.05 -13.15
CA ASP A 80 17.13 -1.73 -13.78
C ASP A 80 15.65 -1.40 -14.05
N GLN A 81 14.83 -2.40 -14.39
CA GLN A 81 13.39 -2.24 -14.58
C GLN A 81 12.66 -2.16 -13.26
N ALA A 82 13.05 -2.98 -12.28
CA ALA A 82 12.57 -2.91 -10.89
C ALA A 82 12.80 -1.52 -10.29
N ALA A 83 13.99 -0.93 -10.51
CA ALA A 83 14.30 0.43 -10.06
C ALA A 83 13.40 1.49 -10.67
N LYS A 84 13.09 1.39 -11.98
CA LYS A 84 12.15 2.32 -12.65
C LYS A 84 10.73 2.20 -12.11
N VAL A 85 10.26 0.97 -11.84
CA VAL A 85 8.94 0.76 -11.22
C VAL A 85 8.90 1.37 -9.82
N ALA A 86 9.95 1.17 -9.02
CA ALA A 86 10.06 1.78 -7.71
C ALA A 86 10.09 3.32 -7.80
N GLU A 87 10.80 3.90 -8.76
CA GLU A 87 10.84 5.35 -8.98
C GLU A 87 9.44 5.93 -9.29
N VAL A 88 8.67 5.27 -10.16
CA VAL A 88 7.28 5.67 -10.46
C VAL A 88 6.41 5.53 -9.21
N ALA A 89 6.51 4.40 -8.49
CA ALA A 89 5.74 4.17 -7.27
C ALA A 89 6.05 5.22 -6.19
N ALA A 90 7.30 5.66 -6.06
CA ALA A 90 7.69 6.73 -5.11
C ALA A 90 6.99 8.09 -5.37
N GLY A 91 6.47 8.31 -6.58
CA GLY A 91 5.66 9.46 -6.96
C GLY A 91 4.19 9.39 -6.52
N THR A 92 3.78 8.31 -5.86
CA THR A 92 2.38 8.04 -5.48
C THR A 92 2.23 7.89 -3.96
N ASP A 93 1.00 8.00 -3.47
CA ASP A 93 0.60 7.49 -2.17
C ASP A 93 -0.37 6.32 -2.35
N GLY A 94 -0.33 5.35 -1.44
CA GLY A 94 -1.17 4.17 -1.44
C GLY A 94 -2.37 4.32 -0.52
N VAL A 95 -3.54 3.88 -0.97
CA VAL A 95 -4.71 3.64 -0.10
C VAL A 95 -5.11 2.18 -0.19
N ILE A 96 -4.94 1.47 0.93
CA ILE A 96 -5.27 0.05 1.05
C ILE A 96 -6.64 -0.11 1.70
N TYR A 97 -7.47 -0.93 1.07
CA TYR A 97 -8.69 -1.48 1.66
C TYR A 97 -8.39 -2.94 1.99
N HIS A 98 -8.07 -3.21 3.26
CA HIS A 98 -7.75 -4.56 3.72
C HIS A 98 -9.04 -5.27 4.10
N LEU A 99 -9.36 -6.34 3.35
CA LEU A 99 -10.67 -7.00 3.32
C LEU A 99 -10.68 -8.33 4.09
N TRP A 100 -9.50 -8.92 4.34
CA TRP A 100 -9.37 -10.22 4.99
C TRP A 100 -8.32 -10.17 6.09
N GLN A 101 -8.74 -10.14 7.35
CA GLN A 101 -7.82 -9.98 8.48
C GLN A 101 -7.07 -11.29 8.79
N ALA A 102 -5.87 -11.16 9.37
CA ALA A 102 -5.06 -12.30 9.76
C ALA A 102 -5.81 -13.22 10.74
N GLY A 103 -5.69 -14.53 10.52
CA GLY A 103 -6.35 -15.55 11.35
C GLY A 103 -7.82 -15.82 11.02
N GLN A 104 -8.43 -15.06 10.08
CA GLN A 104 -9.81 -15.31 9.66
C GLN A 104 -9.90 -16.45 8.62
N GLU A 105 -10.90 -17.31 8.78
CA GLU A 105 -11.21 -18.38 7.82
C GLU A 105 -11.84 -17.84 6.53
N PHE A 106 -12.61 -16.75 6.60
CA PHE A 106 -13.24 -16.06 5.46
C PHE A 106 -13.38 -14.55 5.77
N PRO A 107 -13.49 -13.66 4.77
CA PRO A 107 -13.67 -12.23 5.00
C PRO A 107 -15.08 -11.95 5.53
N ASP A 108 -15.17 -11.23 6.64
CA ASP A 108 -16.43 -10.97 7.37
C ASP A 108 -17.07 -9.61 7.01
N GLY A 109 -16.49 -8.87 6.06
CA GLY A 109 -16.92 -7.54 5.67
C GLY A 109 -16.22 -6.39 6.43
N THR A 110 -15.35 -6.71 7.39
CA THR A 110 -14.52 -5.71 8.06
C THR A 110 -13.47 -5.16 7.10
N VAL A 111 -13.45 -3.83 6.96
CA VAL A 111 -12.44 -3.11 6.16
C VAL A 111 -11.50 -2.34 7.09
N SER A 112 -10.21 -2.59 6.98
CA SER A 112 -9.17 -1.81 7.66
C SER A 112 -8.27 -1.05 6.67
N PHE A 113 -7.66 0.03 7.14
CA PHE A 113 -6.82 0.93 6.35
C PHE A 113 -5.40 0.93 6.95
N PRO A 114 -4.59 -0.11 6.66
CA PRO A 114 -3.25 -0.19 7.20
C PRO A 114 -2.38 0.96 6.69
N GLN A 115 -1.49 1.42 7.57
CA GLN A 115 -0.54 2.49 7.31
C GLN A 115 0.88 1.93 7.21
N SER A 116 1.77 2.65 6.53
CA SER A 116 3.20 2.31 6.50
C SER A 116 3.80 2.36 7.92
N LEU A 117 4.70 1.42 8.26
CA LEU A 117 5.40 1.53 9.55
C LEU A 117 6.32 2.75 9.53
N GLY A 118 6.21 3.58 10.56
CA GLY A 118 6.90 4.87 10.63
C GLY A 118 6.05 6.04 10.10
N HIS A 119 4.80 5.80 9.70
CA HIS A 119 3.83 6.88 9.46
C HIS A 119 3.72 7.78 10.70
N LYS A 120 3.96 9.08 10.51
CA LYS A 120 3.90 10.09 11.58
C LYS A 120 2.64 10.91 11.40
N PHE A 121 1.76 10.89 12.41
CA PHE A 121 0.65 11.82 12.49
C PHE A 121 1.17 13.20 12.95
N PRO A 122 1.03 14.25 12.12
CA PRO A 122 1.39 15.59 12.56
C PRO A 122 0.59 15.96 13.81
N GLY A 123 1.27 16.41 14.86
CA GLY A 123 0.66 16.76 16.16
C GLY A 123 0.58 15.61 17.19
N HIS A 124 1.06 14.40 16.87
CA HIS A 124 1.25 13.32 17.85
C HIS A 124 2.68 12.78 17.92
N SER A 125 3.46 12.90 16.84
CA SER A 125 4.80 12.32 16.75
C SER A 125 5.96 13.24 17.19
N GLU A 126 5.66 14.41 17.75
CA GLU A 126 6.67 15.38 18.26
C GLU A 126 6.66 15.50 19.79
N LYS A 127 6.15 14.49 20.49
CA LYS A 127 6.30 14.36 21.95
C LYS A 127 7.27 13.23 22.29
#